data_AF-A0A552FAD3-F1
#
_entry.id   AF-A0A552FAD3-F1
#
_cell.length_a   1.000
_cell.length_b   1.000
_cell.length_c   1.000
_cell.angle_alpha   90.00
_cell.angle_beta   90.00
_cell.angle_gamma   90.00
#
_symmetry.space_group_name_H-M   'P 1'
#
loop_
_entity.id
_entity.type
_entity.pdbx_description
1 polymer ?
#
loop_
_entity_poly.entity_id
_entity_poly.type
_entity_poly.pdbx_seq_one_letter_code
_entity_poly.pdbx_strand_id
1 'polypeptide(L)' 'MNPPPPRKLLDVVRETIRLKHYSYRTEQTYVDWIKRYLLFHNKKRRC' A
#
# COMPACT_ATOMS: atom_id res chain seq x y z
N MET A 1 4.38 20.53 16.78
CA MET A 1 3.56 19.51 16.10
C MET A 1 4.17 19.28 14.73
N ASN A 2 4.81 18.14 14.49
CA ASN A 2 5.22 17.78 13.12
C ASN A 2 3.95 17.46 12.33
N PRO A 3 3.71 18.09 11.17
CA PRO A 3 2.62 17.65 10.30
C PRO A 3 2.85 16.17 9.97
N PRO A 4 1.80 15.33 9.99
CA PRO A 4 1.96 13.93 9.62
C PRO A 4 2.57 13.89 8.20
N PRO A 5 3.62 13.09 7.98
CA PRO A 5 4.24 12.99 6.66
C PRO A 5 3.16 12.65 5.62
N PRO A 6 3.34 13.09 4.36
CA PRO A 6 2.38 12.82 3.29
C PRO A 6 2.04 11.34 3.29
N ARG A 7 0.75 11.02 3.46
CA ARG A 7 0.28 9.64 3.69
C ARG A 7 0.76 8.78 2.53
N LYS A 8 1.70 7.87 2.79
CA LYS A 8 2.15 6.93 1.78
C LYS A 8 0.95 6.05 1.44
N LEU A 9 0.75 5.74 0.16
CA LEU A 9 -0.34 4.89 -0.32
C LEU A 9 -0.45 3.59 0.50
N LEU A 10 0.69 3.04 0.90
CA LEU A 10 0.77 1.82 1.71
C LEU A 10 0.19 1.99 3.12
N ASP A 11 0.34 3.16 3.74
CA ASP A 11 -0.17 3.41 5.08
C ASP A 11 -1.71 3.48 5.07
N VAL A 12 -2.28 4.13 4.04
CA VAL A 12 -3.74 4.18 3.83
C VAL A 12 -4.33 2.78 3.63
N VAL A 13 -3.63 1.93 2.86
CA VAL A 13 -4.05 0.54 2.62
C VAL A 13 -4.05 -0.25 3.94
N ARG A 14 -3.01 -0.11 4.76
CA ARG A 14 -2.93 -0.80 6.07
C ARG A 14 -4.03 -0.34 7.02
N GLU A 15 -4.29 0.96 7.12
CA GLU A 15 -5.39 1.50 7.93
C GLU A 15 -6.73 0.92 7.47
N THR A 16 -6.99 0.89 6.17
CA THR A 16 -8.25 0.35 5.61
C THR A 16 -8.43 -1.14 5.92
N ILE A 17 -7.37 -1.93 5.80
CA ILE A 17 -7.40 -3.38 6.08
C ILE A 17 -7.64 -3.63 7.58
N ARG A 18 -7.02 -2.84 8.45
CA ARG A 18 -7.22 -2.91 9.91
C ARG A 18 -8.64 -2.49 10.32
N LEU A 19 -9.20 -1.44 9.71
CA LEU A 19 -10.60 -1.05 9.93
C LEU A 19 -11.59 -2.14 9.53
N LYS A 20 -11.26 -2.93 8.51
CA LYS A 20 -12.04 -4.09 8.08
C LYS A 20 -11.79 -5.35 8.91
N HIS A 21 -10.97 -5.28 9.95
CA HIS A 21 -10.63 -6.39 10.86
C HIS A 21 -10.09 -7.63 10.13
N TYR A 22 -9.40 -7.42 9.01
CA TYR A 22 -8.73 -8.50 8.32
C TYR A 22 -7.50 -8.96 9.10
N SER A 23 -7.11 -10.22 8.88
CA SER A 23 -5.92 -10.79 9.50
C SER A 23 -4.64 -10.08 9.06
N TYR A 24 -3.61 -10.15 9.89
CA TYR A 24 -2.29 -9.60 9.55
C TYR A 24 -1.67 -10.26 8.30
N ARG A 25 -1.95 -11.54 8.05
CA ARG A 25 -1.48 -12.26 6.85
C ARG A 25 -2.09 -11.70 5.57
N THR A 26 -3.37 -11.31 5.62
CA THR A 26 -4.02 -10.63 4.50
C THR A 26 -3.45 -9.23 4.27
N GLU A 27 -3.12 -8.48 5.33
CA GLU A 27 -2.43 -7.17 5.21
C GLU A 27 -1.12 -7.29 4.42
N GLN A 28 -0.26 -8.25 4.78
CA GLN A 28 1.01 -8.47 4.09
C GLN A 28 0.82 -8.85 2.62
N THR A 29 -0.08 -9.78 2.34
CA THR A 29 -0.34 -10.27 0.98
C THR A 29 -0.79 -9.12 0.07
N TYR A 30 -1.73 -8.28 0.52
CA TYR A 30 -2.21 -7.13 -0.24
C TYR A 30 -1.11 -6.09 -0.48
N VAL A 31 -0.32 -5.76 0.56
CA VAL A 31 0.80 -4.81 0.43
C VAL A 31 1.82 -5.30 -0.60
N ASP A 32 2.13 -6.59 -0.62
CA ASP A 32 3.09 -7.15 -1.57
C ASP A 32 2.55 -7.18 -3.01
N TRP A 33 1.27 -7.49 -3.21
CA TRP A 33 0.64 -7.37 -4.53
C TRP A 33 0.64 -5.93 -5.05
N ILE A 34 0.37 -4.95 -4.18
CA ILE A 34 0.38 -3.52 -4.56
C ILE A 34 1.78 -3.07 -4.95
N LYS A 35 2.83 -3.49 -4.21
CA LYS A 35 4.23 -3.21 -4.58
C LYS A 35 4.57 -3.78 -5.96
N ARG A 36 4.17 -5.03 -6.23
CA ARG A 36 4.38 -5.68 -7.54
C ARG A 36 3.64 -4.95 -8.65
N TYR A 37 2.39 -4.54 -8.40
CA TYR A 37 1.58 -3.75 -9.33
C TYR A 37 2.23 -2.41 -9.65
N LEU A 38 2.72 -1.70 -8.62
CA LEU A 38 3.37 -0.40 -8.78
C LEU A 38 4.69 -0.51 -9.57
N LEU A 39 5.46 -1.58 -9.34
CA LEU A 39 6.68 -1.88 -10.10
C LEU A 39 6.36 -2.20 -11.56
N PHE A 40 5.33 -3.02 -11.80
CA PHE A 40 4.89 -3.38 -13.16
C PHE A 40 4.42 -2.17 -13.96
N HIS A 41 3.63 -1.28 -13.35
CA HIS A 41 3.11 -0.09 -14.04
C HIS A 41 4.20 0.98 -14.26
N ASN A 42 5.12 1.18 -13.31
CA ASN A 42 6.24 2.12 -13.49
C ASN A 42 7.19 1.73 -14.63
N LYS A 43 7.34 0.43 -14.93
CA LYS A 43 8.18 -0.03 -16.04
C LYS A 43 7.57 0.26 -17.42
N LYS A 44 6.26 0.58 -17.49
CA LYS A 44 5.51 0.74 -18.76
C LYS A 44 5.39 2.18 -19.25
N ARG A 45 5.96 3.15 -18.52
CA ARG A 45 5.97 4.59 -18.89
C ARG A 45 7.24 5.02 -19.64
N ARG A 46 7.92 4.09 -20.33
CA ARG A 46 9.13 4.37 -21.12
C ARG A 46 8.88 4.03 -22.59
N CYS A 47 7.97 4.75 -23.22
CA CYS A 47 7.85 4.93 -24.66
C CYS A 47 7.52 6.41 -24.90
#